data_AF-A0A1D8UY26-F1
#
_entry.id   AF-A0A1D8UY26-F1
#
_cell.length_a   1.000
_cell.length_b   1.000
_cell.length_c   1.000
_cell.angle_alpha   90.00
_cell.angle_beta   90.00
_cell.angle_gamma   90.00
#
_symmetry.space_group_name_H-M   'P 1'
#
loop_
_entity.id
_entity.type
_entity.pdbx_description
1 polymer ?
#
loop_
_entity_poly.entity_id
_entity_poly.type
_entity_poly.pdbx_seq_one_letter_code
_entity_poly.pdbx_strand_id
1 'polypeptide(L)'
;MSRSQYADLYQDVTDHIVADLENGILPWVQPWSDTACGPSLPHNAATGRNYSGINLLLLWSTVHTQGFSSQRWLTFRQALAAGGNVRKGEKGTTVFYADRFVPKSERASEDARAVPFLKRFTVFNGAP
;
A
#
# COMPACT_ATOMS: atom_id res chain seq x y z
N MET A 1 -11.09 -8.31 -14.25
CA MET A 1 -9.88 -7.57 -14.64
C MET A 1 -9.17 -8.40 -15.69
N SER A 2 -8.86 -7.86 -16.86
CA SER A 2 -8.21 -8.61 -17.93
C SER A 2 -6.74 -8.89 -17.57
N ARG A 3 -6.11 -9.91 -18.16
CA ARG A 3 -4.70 -10.27 -17.92
C ARG A 3 -3.73 -9.10 -18.20
N SER A 4 -4.10 -8.20 -19.10
CA SER A 4 -3.34 -6.97 -19.38
C SER A 4 -3.35 -6.00 -18.20
N GLN A 5 -4.48 -5.81 -17.52
CA GLN A 5 -4.56 -4.91 -16.36
C GLN A 5 -3.70 -5.38 -15.17
N TYR A 6 -3.47 -6.69 -15.04
CA TYR A 6 -2.55 -7.22 -14.04
C TYR A 6 -1.09 -6.94 -14.41
N ALA A 7 -0.72 -7.08 -15.68
CA ALA A 7 0.62 -6.76 -16.16
C ALA A 7 0.96 -5.29 -15.87
N ASP A 8 0.02 -4.38 -16.13
CA ASP A 8 0.20 -2.95 -15.84
C ASP A 8 0.43 -2.69 -14.34
N LEU A 9 -0.32 -3.36 -13.46
CA LEU A 9 -0.15 -3.22 -12.00
C LEU A 9 1.21 -3.72 -11.50
N TYR A 10 1.70 -4.84 -12.03
CA TYR A 10 3.03 -5.33 -11.66
C TYR A 10 4.14 -4.45 -12.24
N GLN A 11 3.93 -3.88 -13.43
CA GLN A 11 4.86 -2.95 -14.04
C GLN A 11 4.98 -1.68 -13.21
N ASP A 12 3.87 -1.08 -12.77
CA ASP A 12 3.87 0.11 -11.90
C ASP A 12 4.73 -0.09 -10.64
N VAL A 13 4.63 -1.26 -10.00
CA VAL A 13 5.42 -1.61 -8.82
C VAL A 13 6.90 -1.74 -9.18
N THR A 14 7.18 -2.40 -10.29
CA THR A 14 8.56 -2.64 -10.74
C THR A 14 9.25 -1.33 -11.07
N ASP A 15 8.58 -0.44 -11.82
CA ASP A 15 9.10 0.87 -12.19
C ASP A 15 9.38 1.73 -10.97
N HIS A 16 8.53 1.67 -9.94
CA HIS A 16 8.77 2.36 -8.68
C HIS A 16 10.02 1.83 -7.96
N ILE A 17 10.19 0.50 -7.88
CA ILE A 17 11.38 -0.10 -7.27
C ILE A 17 12.63 0.28 -8.06
N VAL A 18 12.57 0.26 -9.39
CA VAL A 18 13.71 0.66 -10.25
C VAL A 18 14.07 2.12 -10.00
N ALA A 19 13.10 3.01 -9.93
CA ALA A 19 13.33 4.42 -9.63
C ALA A 19 13.96 4.62 -8.23
N ASP A 20 13.52 3.88 -7.22
CA ASP A 20 14.15 3.92 -5.89
C ASP A 20 15.62 3.49 -5.96
N LEU A 21 15.92 2.41 -6.69
CA LEU A 21 17.28 1.91 -6.89
C LEU A 21 18.17 2.90 -7.65
N GLU A 22 17.64 3.57 -8.68
CA GLU A 22 18.34 4.61 -9.44
C GLU A 22 18.71 5.82 -8.57
N ASN A 23 17.88 6.13 -7.56
CA ASN A 23 18.16 7.16 -6.56
C ASN A 23 19.14 6.69 -5.45
N GLY A 24 19.69 5.47 -5.58
CA GLY A 24 20.59 4.87 -4.59
C GLY A 24 19.87 4.38 -3.31
N ILE A 25 18.54 4.33 -3.34
CA ILE A 25 17.72 3.85 -2.21
C ILE A 25 17.52 2.35 -2.41
N LEU A 26 18.01 1.55 -1.45
CA LEU A 26 17.76 0.11 -1.40
C LEU A 26 16.51 -0.14 -0.54
N PRO A 27 15.32 -0.41 -1.12
CA PRO A 27 14.06 -0.40 -0.37
C PRO A 27 14.01 -1.46 0.73
N TRP A 28 14.65 -2.60 0.49
CA TRP A 28 14.72 -3.73 1.43
C TRP A 28 15.89 -3.64 2.41
N VAL A 29 16.85 -2.74 2.19
CA VAL A 29 18.01 -2.56 3.07
C VAL A 29 17.78 -1.44 4.06
N GLN A 30 16.81 -0.53 3.89
CA GLN A 30 16.66 0.63 4.77
C GLN A 30 16.01 0.27 6.13
N PRO A 31 16.80 0.11 7.22
CA PRO A 31 16.35 -0.40 8.50
C PRO A 31 16.44 0.76 9.52
N TRP A 32 15.48 1.69 9.44
CA TRP A 32 15.00 2.42 10.62
C TRP A 32 15.88 3.53 11.25
N SER A 33 16.93 4.05 10.61
CA SER A 33 17.83 5.00 11.30
C SER A 33 17.59 6.50 11.08
N ASP A 34 16.90 6.93 10.02
CA ASP A 34 16.90 8.36 9.63
C ASP A 34 15.54 8.96 9.24
N THR A 35 14.45 8.23 9.44
CA THR A 35 13.10 8.78 9.28
C THR A 35 12.62 9.40 10.58
N ALA A 36 11.99 10.57 10.52
CA ALA A 36 11.40 11.26 11.68
C ALA A 36 10.38 10.39 12.45
N CYS A 37 9.85 9.34 11.81
CA CYS A 37 9.14 8.26 12.46
C CYS A 37 10.12 7.13 12.83
N GLY A 38 10.22 6.78 14.11
CA GLY A 38 11.06 5.69 14.60
C GLY A 38 10.74 4.31 14.00
N PRO A 39 11.47 3.24 14.41
CA PRO A 39 11.37 1.88 13.86
C PRO A 39 9.98 1.28 14.10
N SER A 40 9.04 1.54 13.20
CA SER A 40 7.67 1.03 13.31
C SER A 40 7.17 0.58 11.95
N LEU A 41 6.40 -0.51 11.97
CA LEU A 41 5.77 -1.04 10.79
C LEU A 41 4.65 -0.08 10.33
N PRO A 42 4.57 0.23 9.02
CA PRO A 42 3.41 0.86 8.44
C PRO A 42 2.17 0.07 8.83
N HIS A 43 1.17 0.76 9.37
CA HIS A 43 -0.09 0.13 9.75
C HIS A 43 -1.27 1.01 9.39
N ASN A 44 -2.40 0.35 9.14
CA ASN A 44 -3.63 1.05 8.86
C ASN A 44 -4.18 1.64 10.17
N ALA A 45 -4.29 2.96 10.28
CA ALA A 45 -4.67 3.59 11.55
C ALA A 45 -6.13 3.36 11.95
N ALA A 46 -7.00 2.98 11.00
CA ALA A 46 -8.41 2.68 11.31
C ALA A 46 -8.61 1.24 11.82
N THR A 47 -7.79 0.29 11.36
CA THR A 47 -7.94 -1.14 11.70
C THR A 47 -6.82 -1.69 12.59
N GLY A 48 -5.73 -0.95 12.76
CA GLY A 48 -4.53 -1.38 13.48
C GLY A 48 -3.71 -2.46 12.77
N ARG A 49 -4.12 -2.91 11.58
CA ARG A 49 -3.41 -3.98 10.85
C ARG A 49 -2.12 -3.45 10.22
N ASN A 50 -1.03 -4.16 10.48
CA ASN A 50 0.25 -3.90 9.83
C ASN A 50 0.18 -4.27 8.34
N TYR A 51 0.80 -3.46 7.50
CA TYR A 51 1.03 -3.82 6.10
C TYR A 51 2.12 -4.88 5.99
N SER A 52 2.12 -5.64 4.90
CA SER A 52 3.06 -6.74 4.67
C SER A 52 3.51 -6.80 3.21
N GLY A 53 4.63 -7.48 2.97
CA GLY A 53 5.18 -7.69 1.62
C GLY A 53 5.58 -6.38 0.95
N ILE A 54 5.24 -6.23 -0.34
CA ILE A 54 5.63 -5.08 -1.14
C ILE A 54 5.13 -3.74 -0.57
N ASN A 55 3.99 -3.73 0.12
CA ASN A 55 3.44 -2.51 0.71
C ASN A 55 4.37 -1.94 1.78
N LEU A 56 5.16 -2.76 2.48
CA LEU A 56 6.14 -2.25 3.44
C LEU A 56 7.18 -1.38 2.73
N LEU A 57 7.70 -1.87 1.61
CA LEU A 57 8.72 -1.18 0.82
C LEU A 57 8.18 0.14 0.23
N LEU A 58 6.99 0.09 -0.39
CA LEU A 58 6.35 1.26 -0.98
C LEU A 58 6.03 2.34 0.06
N LEU A 59 5.50 1.93 1.22
CA LEU A 59 5.13 2.87 2.27
C LEU A 59 6.37 3.47 2.92
N TRP A 60 7.41 2.68 3.19
CA TRP A 60 8.68 3.20 3.73
C TRP A 60 9.40 4.13 2.77
N SER A 61 9.49 3.77 1.48
CA SER A 61 10.03 4.68 0.46
C SER A 61 9.27 6.01 0.46
N THR A 62 7.94 5.97 0.58
CA THR A 62 7.15 7.20 0.68
C THR A 62 7.43 7.99 1.96
N VAL A 63 7.53 7.34 3.13
CA VAL A 63 7.88 8.03 4.39
C VAL A 63 9.21 8.76 4.25
N HIS A 64 10.20 8.11 3.65
CA HIS A 64 11.52 8.68 3.46
C HIS A 64 11.51 9.85 2.47
N THR A 65 10.95 9.64 1.28
CA THR A 65 10.91 10.65 0.21
C THR A 65 10.07 11.88 0.54
N GLN A 66 8.95 11.70 1.26
CA GLN A 66 8.07 12.81 1.66
C GLN A 66 8.35 13.34 3.08
N GLY A 67 9.27 12.73 3.83
CA GLY A 67 9.65 13.17 5.17
C GLY A 67 8.54 13.03 6.22
N PHE A 68 7.68 12.02 6.11
CA PHE A 68 6.59 11.83 7.06
C PHE A 68 7.10 11.42 8.45
N SER A 69 6.47 11.95 9.51
CA SER A 69 6.80 11.66 10.91
C SER A 69 5.94 10.54 11.52
N SER A 70 5.04 9.94 10.74
CA SER A 70 4.15 8.86 11.19
C SER A 70 4.18 7.67 10.23
N GLN A 71 4.01 6.46 10.76
CA GLN A 71 3.80 5.21 10.00
C GLN A 71 2.31 4.83 9.94
N ARG A 72 1.42 5.80 10.21
CA ARG A 72 -0.04 5.62 10.23
C ARG A 72 -0.59 5.92 8.84
N TRP A 73 -1.32 4.98 8.27
CA TRP A 73 -1.88 5.12 6.93
C TRP A 73 -3.40 4.94 6.91
N LEU A 74 -4.09 5.77 6.14
CA LEU A 74 -5.55 5.78 6.04
C LEU A 74 -5.98 5.99 4.60
N THR A 75 -7.05 5.30 4.18
CA THR A 75 -7.73 5.69 2.93
C THR A 75 -8.51 6.99 3.14
N PHE A 76 -8.80 7.72 2.06
CA PHE A 76 -9.60 8.96 2.13
C PHE A 76 -10.93 8.77 2.87
N ARG A 77 -11.64 7.67 2.60
CA ARG A 77 -12.91 7.35 3.25
C ARG A 77 -12.73 7.04 4.75
N GLN A 78 -11.63 6.42 5.14
CA GLN A 78 -11.31 6.17 6.55
C GLN A 78 -10.96 7.47 7.28
N ALA A 79 -10.21 8.37 6.65
CA ALA A 79 -9.89 9.68 7.22
C ALA A 79 -11.17 10.49 7.47
N LEU A 80 -12.07 10.56 6.49
CA LEU A 80 -13.38 11.22 6.64
C LEU A 80 -14.24 10.58 7.74
N ALA A 81 -14.28 9.24 7.80
CA ALA A 81 -15.04 8.54 8.83
C ALA A 81 -14.49 8.76 10.25
N ALA A 82 -13.18 9.00 10.37
CA ALA A 82 -12.53 9.36 11.63
C ALA A 82 -12.66 10.85 11.99
N GLY A 83 -13.40 11.64 11.21
CA GLY A 83 -13.58 13.09 11.41
C GLY A 83 -12.38 13.93 10.94
N GLY A 84 -11.40 13.32 10.27
CA GLY A 84 -10.28 14.01 9.65
C GLY A 84 -10.54 14.36 8.19
N ASN A 85 -9.70 15.21 7.60
CA ASN A 85 -9.72 15.48 6.17
C ASN A 85 -8.29 15.45 5.61
N VAL A 86 -8.15 14.94 4.39
CA VAL A 86 -6.86 14.94 3.68
C VAL A 86 -6.59 16.37 3.19
N ARG A 87 -5.35 16.85 3.37
CA ARG A 87 -5.02 18.23 2.98
C ARG A 87 -5.12 18.38 1.47
N LYS A 88 -5.66 19.51 1.01
CA LYS A 88 -5.81 19.78 -0.43
C LYS A 88 -4.41 19.83 -1.08
N GLY A 89 -4.18 18.96 -2.07
CA GLY A 89 -2.90 18.85 -2.78
C GLY A 89 -1.98 17.75 -2.24
N GLU A 90 -2.37 17.05 -1.18
CA GLU A 90 -1.61 15.90 -0.67
C GLU A 90 -1.64 14.74 -1.68
N LYS A 91 -0.47 14.16 -1.96
CA LYS A 91 -0.32 13.03 -2.89
C LYS A 91 -0.50 11.73 -2.12
N GLY A 92 -1.53 10.98 -2.47
CA GLY A 92 -1.75 9.65 -1.89
C GLY A 92 -0.75 8.63 -2.41
N THR A 93 -0.38 7.70 -1.54
CA THR A 93 0.48 6.56 -1.86
C THR A 93 -0.36 5.37 -2.30
N THR A 94 0.13 4.66 -3.31
CA THR A 94 -0.52 3.45 -3.81
C THR A 94 -0.09 2.24 -2.99
N VAL A 95 -1.05 1.46 -2.51
CA VAL A 95 -0.85 0.15 -1.87
C VAL A 95 -1.68 -0.91 -2.57
N PHE A 96 -1.24 -2.16 -2.45
CA PHE A 96 -1.80 -3.30 -3.15
C PHE A 96 -2.39 -4.32 -2.19
N TYR A 97 -3.57 -4.83 -2.52
CA TYR A 97 -4.22 -5.92 -1.79
C TYR A 97 -4.42 -7.09 -2.74
N ALA A 98 -3.69 -8.17 -2.49
CA ALA A 98 -3.81 -9.42 -3.21
C ALA A 98 -4.54 -10.44 -2.35
N ASP A 99 -5.60 -11.05 -2.89
CA ASP A 99 -6.37 -12.08 -2.21
C ASP A 99 -7.08 -12.97 -3.25
N ARG A 100 -7.72 -14.05 -2.81
CA ARG A 100 -8.50 -14.95 -3.67
C ARG A 100 -9.96 -14.89 -3.28
N PHE A 101 -10.87 -14.92 -4.25
CA PHE A 101 -12.30 -15.03 -3.98
C PHE A 101 -12.93 -16.16 -4.79
N VAL A 102 -13.94 -16.80 -4.23
CA VAL A 102 -14.77 -17.79 -4.93
C VAL A 102 -16.00 -17.09 -5.51
N PRO A 103 -16.18 -17.08 -6.85
CA PRO A 103 -17.35 -16.49 -7.50
C PRO A 103 -18.65 -17.08 -6.94
N LYS A 104 -19.66 -16.23 -6.68
CA LYS A 104 -20.94 -16.69 -6.11
C LYS A 104 -21.64 -17.75 -6.96
N SER A 105 -21.47 -17.71 -8.29
CA SER A 105 -22.01 -18.68 -9.25
C SER A 105 -21.42 -20.09 -9.09
N GLU A 106 -20.23 -20.22 -8.54
CA GLU A 106 -19.51 -21.50 -8.41
C GLU A 106 -19.48 -22.04 -6.98
N ARG A 107 -19.97 -21.28 -5.99
CA ARG A 107 -19.94 -21.67 -4.57
C ARG A 107 -20.69 -22.97 -4.23
N ALA A 108 -21.63 -23.38 -5.08
CA ALA A 108 -22.40 -24.62 -4.92
C ALA A 108 -21.84 -25.79 -5.73
N SER A 109 -20.76 -25.58 -6.49
CA SER A 109 -20.07 -26.63 -7.25
C SER A 109 -18.98 -27.28 -6.39
N GLU A 110 -18.82 -28.60 -6.50
CA GLU A 110 -17.68 -29.31 -5.91
C GLU A 110 -16.33 -28.84 -6.52
N ASP A 111 -16.36 -28.25 -7.71
CA ASP A 111 -15.21 -27.69 -8.43
C ASP A 111 -14.99 -26.17 -8.20
N ALA A 112 -15.48 -25.61 -7.10
CA ALA A 112 -15.38 -24.18 -6.82
C ALA A 112 -13.91 -23.68 -6.84
N ARG A 113 -13.51 -22.93 -7.87
CA ARG A 113 -12.14 -22.43 -8.01
C ARG A 113 -12.00 -21.03 -7.41
N ALA A 114 -10.98 -20.87 -6.56
CA ALA A 114 -10.63 -19.58 -6.00
C ALA A 114 -9.89 -18.74 -7.06
N VAL A 115 -10.51 -17.64 -7.48
CA VAL A 115 -9.94 -16.72 -8.48
C VAL A 115 -9.07 -15.68 -7.77
N PRO A 116 -7.77 -15.56 -8.11
CA PRO A 116 -6.90 -14.54 -7.54
C PRO A 116 -7.25 -13.15 -8.07
N PHE A 117 -7.16 -12.15 -7.20
CA PHE A 117 -7.32 -10.76 -7.57
C PHE A 117 -6.26 -9.88 -6.92
N LEU A 118 -5.99 -8.75 -7.57
CA LEU A 118 -5.11 -7.69 -7.09
C LEU A 118 -5.89 -6.39 -7.16
N LYS A 119 -6.01 -5.69 -6.03
CA LYS A 119 -6.65 -4.38 -5.94
C LYS A 119 -5.65 -3.32 -5.57
N ARG A 120 -5.76 -2.17 -6.24
CA ARG A 120 -5.03 -0.96 -5.91
C ARG A 120 -5.87 -0.12 -4.95
N PHE A 121 -5.23 0.41 -3.92
CA PHE A 121 -5.82 1.39 -3.01
C PHE A 121 -4.89 2.59 -2.87
N THR A 122 -5.48 3.77 -2.66
CA THR A 122 -4.73 4.99 -2.35
C THR A 122 -4.88 5.30 -0.87
N VAL A 123 -3.76 5.44 -0.18
CA VAL A 123 -3.67 5.76 1.24
C VAL A 123 -2.89 7.06 1.46
N PHE A 124 -3.17 7.71 2.57
CA PHE A 124 -2.60 8.98 2.99
C PHE A 124 -1.98 8.80 4.37
N ASN A 125 -0.95 9.60 4.66
CA ASN A 125 -0.26 9.52 5.94
C ASN A 125 -1.06 10.27 7.01
N GLY A 126 -1.25 9.65 8.17
CA GLY A 126 -1.96 10.23 9.32
C GLY A 126 -1.04 11.03 10.24
N ALA A 127 -0.16 11.86 9.69
CA ALA A 127 0.69 12.74 10.48
C ALA A 127 -0.17 13.77 11.25
N PRO A 128 0.19 14.11 12.51
CA PRO A 128 -0.51 15.12 13.31
C PRO A 128 -0.44 16.54 12.69
#